data_AF-A0A9D7NHV8-F1
#
_entry.id   AF-A0A9D7NHV8-F1
#
_cell.length_a   1.000
_cell.length_b   1.000
_cell.length_c   1.000
_cell.angle_alpha   90.00
_cell.angle_beta   90.00
_cell.angle_gamma   90.00
#
_symmetry.space_group_name_H-M   'P 1'
#
loop_
_entity.id
_entity.type
_entity.pdbx_description
1 polymer ?
#
loop_
_entity_poly.entity_id
_entity_poly.type
_entity_poly.pdbx_seq_one_letter_code
_entity_poly.pdbx_strand_id
1 'polypeptide(L)'
;MYMQGRNDAHENNHVRLSTNEKTSKKLHSQVPRFGYDDNAEKWSKTLLIRGREMLEVAGCTNNETYDNQQAPGLDIHEMGGVRMGRDPLASLLNEWNQMHHCKNVFVTDGACMLSMG
;
A
#
# COMPACT_ATOMS: atom_id res chain seq x y z
N MET A 1 -6.42 -20.23 0.60
CA MET A 1 -6.97 -18.87 0.33
C MET A 1 -5.81 -17.90 0.28
N TYR A 2 -5.75 -17.01 -0.71
CA TYR A 2 -4.79 -15.90 -0.68
C TYR A 2 -5.42 -14.75 0.10
N MET A 3 -4.65 -14.11 0.97
CA MET A 3 -5.14 -13.07 1.86
C MET A 3 -4.15 -11.91 1.82
N GLN A 4 -4.67 -10.69 1.72
CA GLN A 4 -3.87 -9.48 1.65
C GLN A 4 -3.91 -8.80 3.02
N GLY A 5 -2.73 -8.52 3.56
CA GLY A 5 -2.59 -7.78 4.80
C GLY A 5 -2.63 -6.28 4.56
N ARG A 6 -2.59 -5.53 5.66
CA ARG A 6 -2.46 -4.08 5.66
C ARG A 6 -1.07 -3.68 6.14
N ASN A 7 -0.54 -2.61 5.54
CA ASN A 7 0.63 -1.89 6.05
C ASN A 7 0.20 -0.47 6.43
N ASP A 8 0.75 0.06 7.52
CA ASP A 8 0.46 1.42 7.94
C ASP A 8 1.28 2.45 7.14
N ALA A 9 0.77 3.68 7.07
CA ALA A 9 1.44 4.75 6.35
C ALA A 9 2.66 5.23 7.15
N HIS A 10 3.83 5.17 6.52
CA HIS A 10 5.09 5.65 7.09
C HIS A 10 5.70 6.71 6.18
N GLU A 11 6.25 7.78 6.76
CA GLU A 11 6.95 8.81 5.98
C GLU A 11 8.18 8.24 5.25
N ASN A 12 8.86 7.28 5.87
CA ASN A 12 10.01 6.60 5.26
C ASN A 12 9.63 5.70 4.09
N ASN A 13 8.34 5.36 3.95
CA ASN A 13 7.82 4.62 2.81
C ASN A 13 7.45 5.58 1.68
N HIS A 14 8.22 5.58 0.60
CA HIS A 14 8.04 6.53 -0.50
C HIS A 14 8.52 5.97 -1.84
N VAL A 15 8.03 6.58 -2.92
CA VAL A 15 8.63 6.46 -4.25
C VAL A 15 9.22 7.80 -4.63
N ARG A 16 10.45 7.79 -5.12
CA ARG A 16 11.08 8.97 -5.71
C ARG A 16 11.61 8.65 -7.08
N LEU A 17 11.90 9.69 -7.86
CA LEU A 17 12.59 9.53 -9.13
C LEU A 17 14.11 9.51 -8.90
N SER A 18 14.81 8.65 -9.65
CA SER A 18 16.27 8.60 -9.66
C SER A 18 16.83 9.83 -10.35
N THR A 19 17.91 10.41 -9.82
CA THR A 19 18.59 11.54 -10.46
C THR A 19 19.55 11.11 -11.56
N ASN A 20 20.00 9.85 -11.53
CA ASN A 20 21.08 9.36 -12.40
C ASN A 20 20.61 8.27 -13.36
N GLU A 21 19.59 7.50 -12.97
CA GLU A 21 19.09 6.37 -13.76
C GLU A 21 17.86 6.76 -14.58
N LYS A 22 17.82 6.30 -15.83
CA LYS A 22 16.69 6.47 -16.73
C LYS A 22 16.19 5.12 -17.24
N THR A 23 14.89 5.05 -17.48
CA THR A 23 14.23 3.94 -18.17
C THR A 23 14.65 3.87 -19.64
N SER A 24 14.32 2.77 -20.32
CA SER A 24 14.49 2.65 -21.78
C SER A 24 13.76 3.75 -22.57
N LYS A 25 12.70 4.33 -21.99
CA LYS A 25 11.94 5.46 -22.54
C LYS A 25 12.54 6.84 -22.17
N LYS A 26 13.76 6.88 -21.60
CA LYS A 26 14.49 8.10 -21.21
C LYS A 26 13.83 8.94 -20.10
N LEU A 27 12.85 8.39 -19.38
CA LEU A 27 12.28 8.98 -18.16
C LEU A 27 13.11 8.58 -16.94
N HIS A 28 13.16 9.41 -15.90
CA HIS A 28 13.81 9.05 -14.64
C HIS A 28 13.19 7.77 -14.05
N SER A 29 14.04 6.80 -13.67
CA SER A 29 13.59 5.54 -13.07
C SER A 29 12.99 5.77 -11.70
N GLN A 30 11.96 4.99 -11.33
CA GLN A 30 11.41 5.02 -9.99
C GLN A 30 12.35 4.32 -9.00
N VAL A 31 12.43 4.84 -7.78
CA VAL A 31 13.19 4.27 -6.66
C VAL A 31 12.20 4.06 -5.51
N PRO A 32 11.56 2.87 -5.44
CA PRO A 32 10.67 2.54 -4.35
C PRO A 32 11.47 2.28 -3.07
N ARG A 33 10.93 2.74 -1.94
CA ARG A 33 11.45 2.51 -0.60
C ARG A 33 10.26 2.08 0.24
N PHE A 34 10.12 0.78 0.43
CA PHE A 34 9.03 0.17 1.18
C PHE A 34 9.57 -0.94 2.07
N GLY A 35 8.93 -1.13 3.21
CA GLY A 35 9.19 -2.23 4.12
C GLY A 35 7.94 -2.56 4.94
N TYR A 36 7.95 -3.75 5.52
CA TYR A 36 7.03 -4.14 6.57
C TYR A 36 7.60 -3.74 7.92
N ASP A 37 6.77 -3.17 8.77
CA ASP A 37 7.11 -2.91 10.15
C ASP A 37 6.61 -4.05 11.05
N ASP A 38 6.91 -3.95 12.35
CA ASP A 38 6.47 -4.92 13.34
C ASP A 38 4.94 -5.08 13.40
N ASN A 39 4.19 -4.05 13.01
CA ASN A 39 2.73 -4.10 13.02
C ASN A 39 2.20 -4.90 11.83
N ALA A 40 2.74 -4.69 10.62
CA ALA A 40 2.43 -5.46 9.43
C ALA A 40 2.72 -6.96 9.64
N GLU A 41 3.83 -7.30 10.29
CA GLU A 41 4.17 -8.68 10.66
C GLU A 41 3.16 -9.30 11.63
N LYS A 42 2.68 -8.53 12.62
CA LYS A 42 1.62 -8.99 13.54
C LYS A 42 0.29 -9.16 12.82
N TRP A 43 -0.04 -8.28 11.88
CA TRP A 43 -1.23 -8.40 11.04
C TRP A 43 -1.18 -9.66 10.19
N SER A 44 -0.06 -9.95 9.51
CA SER A 44 0.11 -11.17 8.71
C SER A 44 -0.16 -12.43 9.53
N LYS A 45 0.46 -12.55 10.72
CA LYS A 45 0.25 -13.68 11.64
C LYS A 45 -1.21 -13.80 12.09
N THR A 46 -1.81 -12.68 12.46
CA THR A 46 -3.21 -12.65 12.91
C THR A 46 -4.14 -13.09 11.79
N LEU A 47 -3.89 -12.64 10.57
CA LEU A 47 -4.67 -12.95 9.39
C LEU A 47 -4.62 -14.45 9.03
N LEU A 48 -3.46 -15.10 9.19
CA LEU A 48 -3.37 -16.57 9.05
C LEU A 48 -4.17 -17.32 10.12
N ILE A 49 -4.07 -16.89 11.39
CA ILE A 49 -4.81 -17.50 12.50
C ILE A 49 -6.32 -17.36 12.29
N ARG A 50 -6.80 -16.13 12.06
CA ARG A 50 -8.23 -15.86 11.88
C ARG A 50 -8.77 -16.48 10.59
N GLY A 51 -7.98 -16.47 9.52
CA GLY A 51 -8.33 -17.15 8.27
C GLY A 51 -8.61 -18.64 8.49
N ARG A 52 -7.74 -19.32 9.25
CA ARG A 52 -7.94 -20.73 9.61
C ARG A 52 -9.19 -20.94 10.47
N GLU A 53 -9.39 -20.14 11.51
CA GLU A 53 -10.57 -20.24 12.39
C GLU A 53 -11.88 -20.08 11.59
N MET A 54 -11.92 -19.12 10.65
CA MET A 54 -13.10 -18.93 9.79
C MET A 54 -13.38 -20.17 8.91
N LEU A 55 -12.33 -20.79 8.36
CA LEU A 55 -12.47 -22.02 7.57
C LEU A 55 -12.95 -23.20 8.43
N GLU A 56 -12.44 -23.33 9.67
CA GLU A 56 -12.88 -24.36 10.60
C GLU A 56 -14.37 -24.21 10.97
N VAL A 57 -14.82 -22.98 11.26
CA VAL A 57 -16.24 -22.69 11.53
C VAL A 57 -17.12 -22.95 10.30
N ALA A 58 -16.60 -22.70 9.10
CA ALA A 58 -17.29 -23.03 7.85
C ALA A 58 -17.37 -24.55 7.56
N GLY A 59 -16.77 -25.39 8.41
CA GLY A 59 -16.76 -26.85 8.25
C GLY A 59 -15.66 -27.36 7.31
N CYS A 60 -14.71 -26.52 6.90
CA CYS A 60 -13.56 -26.95 6.13
C CYS A 60 -12.60 -27.76 7.01
N THR A 61 -12.10 -28.87 6.47
CA THR A 61 -11.13 -29.75 7.13
C THR A 61 -9.80 -29.76 6.39
N ASN A 62 -8.74 -30.23 7.05
CA ASN A 62 -7.37 -30.25 6.51
C ASN A 62 -6.83 -28.85 6.14
N ASN A 63 -7.08 -27.87 7.01
CA ASN A 63 -6.66 -26.48 6.81
C ASN A 63 -5.17 -26.31 7.13
N GLU A 64 -4.41 -25.80 6.17
CA GLU A 64 -3.00 -25.43 6.32
C GLU A 64 -2.83 -23.91 6.14
N THR A 65 -1.87 -23.35 6.87
CA THR A 65 -1.48 -21.93 6.76
C THR A 65 -0.03 -21.84 6.32
N TYR A 66 0.26 -20.92 5.41
CA TYR A 66 1.61 -20.70 4.90
C TYR A 66 1.87 -19.21 4.76
N ASP A 67 3.01 -18.76 5.28
CA ASP A 67 3.55 -17.42 5.07
C ASP A 67 4.69 -17.52 4.05
N ASN A 68 4.50 -16.89 2.89
CA ASN A 68 5.48 -16.90 1.81
C ASN A 68 6.56 -15.81 1.97
N GLN A 69 6.47 -14.96 2.99
CA GLN A 69 7.38 -13.83 3.25
C GLN A 69 7.63 -12.98 1.99
N GLN A 70 6.58 -12.77 1.20
CA GLN A 70 6.68 -12.10 -0.08
C GLN A 70 7.19 -10.66 0.07
N ALA A 71 8.14 -10.26 -0.77
CA ALA A 71 8.69 -8.90 -0.75
C ALA A 71 7.60 -7.84 -1.00
N PRO A 72 7.71 -6.64 -0.39
CA PRO A 72 6.78 -5.54 -0.63
C PRO A 72 6.65 -5.21 -2.12
N GLY A 73 5.41 -4.94 -2.54
CA GLY A 73 5.05 -4.52 -3.91
C GLY A 73 4.61 -5.65 -4.85
N LEU A 74 4.65 -6.91 -4.41
CA LEU A 74 4.21 -8.04 -5.24
C LEU A 74 2.68 -8.29 -5.18
N ASP A 75 1.97 -7.64 -4.26
CA ASP A 75 0.49 -7.62 -4.24
C ASP A 75 -0.10 -6.51 -5.14
N ILE A 76 0.73 -5.59 -5.66
CA ILE A 76 0.37 -4.55 -6.66
C ILE A 76 -0.76 -3.62 -6.17
N HIS A 77 -0.87 -3.45 -4.85
CA HIS A 77 -1.84 -2.58 -4.19
C HIS A 77 -1.12 -1.38 -3.55
N GLU A 78 -0.17 -0.76 -4.24
CA GLU A 78 0.49 0.46 -3.76
C GLU A 78 -0.47 1.65 -3.81
N MET A 79 -0.60 2.34 -2.68
CA MET A 79 -1.54 3.45 -2.47
C MET A 79 -0.89 4.55 -1.63
N GLY A 80 -1.51 5.73 -1.60
CA GLY A 80 -1.07 6.83 -0.74
C GLY A 80 0.14 7.63 -1.25
N GLY A 81 0.50 7.49 -2.52
CA GLY A 81 1.59 8.28 -3.13
C GLY A 81 1.29 9.77 -3.29
N VAL A 82 0.01 10.16 -3.35
CA VAL A 82 -0.45 11.56 -3.49
C VAL A 82 -1.68 11.74 -2.59
N ARG A 83 -1.46 11.70 -1.27
CA ARG A 83 -2.55 11.58 -0.29
C ARG A 83 -3.55 12.74 -0.34
N MET A 84 -4.83 12.40 -0.23
CA MET A 84 -5.91 13.34 0.08
C MET A 84 -5.86 13.80 1.54
N GLY A 85 -6.40 15.00 1.82
CA GLY A 85 -6.52 15.53 3.17
C GLY A 85 -7.10 16.94 3.19
N ARG A 86 -7.50 17.38 4.38
CA ARG A 86 -8.06 18.74 4.57
C ARG A 86 -7.00 19.82 4.68
N ASP A 87 -5.83 19.47 5.20
CA ASP A 87 -4.71 20.39 5.40
C ASP A 87 -3.75 20.37 4.19
N PRO A 88 -3.61 21.48 3.44
CA PRO A 88 -2.69 21.57 2.30
C PRO A 88 -1.22 21.47 2.69
N LEU A 89 -0.86 21.61 3.97
CA LEU A 89 0.51 21.39 4.46
C LEU A 89 0.85 19.91 4.66
N ALA A 90 -0.17 19.08 4.91
CA ALA A 90 -0.02 17.64 5.18
C ALA A 90 -0.48 16.74 4.02
N SER A 91 -1.14 17.31 3.02
CA SER A 91 -1.73 16.57 1.89
C SER A 91 -1.65 17.38 0.59
N LEU A 92 -1.53 16.68 -0.54
CA LEU A 92 -1.47 17.32 -1.86
C LEU A 92 -2.86 17.50 -2.47
N LEU A 93 -3.77 16.58 -2.17
CA LEU A 93 -5.15 16.61 -2.68
C LEU A 93 -6.13 17.00 -1.58
N ASN A 94 -7.23 17.63 -1.96
CA ASN A 94 -8.39 17.81 -1.09
C ASN A 94 -9.29 16.56 -1.10
N GLU A 95 -10.45 16.67 -0.44
CA GLU A 95 -11.46 15.60 -0.33
C GLU A 95 -12.10 15.16 -1.67
N TRP A 96 -11.87 15.91 -2.74
CA TRP A 96 -12.36 15.63 -4.10
C TRP A 96 -11.26 15.06 -5.01
N ASN A 97 -10.14 14.64 -4.43
CA ASN A 97 -8.94 14.20 -5.14
C ASN A 97 -8.34 15.27 -6.06
N GLN A 98 -8.63 16.55 -5.81
CA GLN A 98 -8.13 17.69 -6.56
C GLN A 98 -6.90 18.28 -5.86
N MET A 99 -5.87 18.66 -6.61
CA MET A 99 -4.70 19.33 -6.05
C MET A 99 -5.10 20.64 -5.35
N HIS A 100 -4.66 20.84 -4.10
CA HIS A 100 -4.94 22.06 -3.33
C HIS A 100 -4.50 23.32 -4.08
N HIS A 101 -3.31 23.28 -4.65
CA HIS A 101 -2.64 24.38 -5.33
C HIS A 101 -2.90 24.44 -6.85
N CYS A 102 -3.63 23.49 -7.44
CA CYS A 102 -3.88 23.43 -8.88
C CYS A 102 -5.29 22.91 -9.19
N LYS A 103 -6.25 23.82 -9.39
CA LYS A 103 -7.69 23.50 -9.42
C LYS A 103 -8.15 22.67 -10.62
N ASN A 104 -7.34 22.54 -11.67
CA ASN A 104 -7.66 21.75 -12.86
C ASN A 104 -6.92 20.40 -12.90
N VAL A 105 -6.29 19.98 -11.79
CA VAL A 105 -5.57 18.70 -11.70
C VAL A 105 -6.22 17.81 -10.65
N PHE A 106 -6.52 16.57 -11.04
CA PHE A 106 -7.14 15.55 -10.22
C PHE A 106 -6.35 14.24 -10.31
N VAL A 107 -6.29 13.48 -9.21
CA VAL A 107 -5.62 12.17 -9.14
C VAL A 107 -6.63 11.13 -8.71
N THR A 108 -6.97 10.19 -9.60
CA THR A 108 -8.12 9.29 -9.39
C THR A 108 -7.75 7.82 -9.23
N ASP A 109 -6.48 7.51 -9.02
CA ASP A 109 -5.98 6.16 -8.75
C ASP A 109 -5.76 5.91 -7.25
N GLY A 110 -5.19 4.77 -6.88
CA GLY A 110 -4.90 4.43 -5.48
C GLY A 110 -3.97 5.42 -4.77
N ALA A 111 -3.24 6.29 -5.48
CA ALA A 111 -2.34 7.24 -4.86
C ALA A 111 -3.08 8.25 -3.96
N CYS A 112 -4.36 8.54 -4.23
CA CYS A 112 -5.15 9.46 -3.42
C CYS A 112 -5.53 8.87 -2.05
N MET A 113 -5.57 7.54 -1.91
CA MET A 113 -6.09 6.87 -0.73
C MET A 113 -5.13 6.99 0.46
N LEU A 114 -5.66 7.40 1.62
CA LEU A 114 -4.88 7.58 2.85
C LEU A 114 -4.51 6.27 3.57
N SER A 115 -5.30 5.21 3.34
CA SER A 115 -5.14 3.93 4.03
C SER A 115 -5.39 2.78 3.07
N MET A 116 -4.74 1.65 3.36
CA MET A 116 -5.06 0.37 2.77
C MET A 116 -6.30 -0.22 3.47
N GLY A 117 -7.22 -0.76 2.66
CA GLY A 117 -8.38 -1.51 3.13
C GLY A 117 -8.03 -2.90 3.64
#